data_AF-A0AAU7Z511-F1
#
_entry.id   AF-A0AAU7Z511-F1
#
_cell.length_a   1.000
_cell.length_b   1.000
_cell.length_c   1.000
_cell.angle_alpha   90.00
_cell.angle_beta   90.00
_cell.angle_gamma   90.00
#
_symmetry.space_group_name_H-M   'P 1'
#
loop_
_entity.id
_entity.type
_entity.pdbx_description
1 polymer ?
#
loop_
_entity_poly.entity_id
_entity_poly.type
_entity_poly.pdbx_seq_one_letter_code
_entity_poly.pdbx_strand_id
1 'polypeptide(L)'
;MVPTQLGNSPGGSDEVLRHFELSILTEGAGTQIFSTTFVQWTARELLRRARPDTLVLRYAPRQAERPMNELISVEDAEQELDPRGSLVDAEMGAYYTWINLNRLQGEENCRFIAWHESGTTAIVVSPTLAKGTVSTQSCDVEQLLRWSLG
;
A
#
# COMPACT_ATOMS: atom_id res chain seq x y z
N MET A 1 7.60 6.51 25.09
CA MET A 1 8.61 5.96 24.17
C MET A 1 9.29 7.15 23.51
N VAL A 2 10.62 7.29 23.60
CA VAL A 2 11.32 8.46 23.05
C VAL A 2 11.93 8.13 21.68
N PRO A 3 11.90 9.05 20.70
CA PRO A 3 12.33 8.81 19.31
C PRO A 3 13.71 8.14 19.17
N THR A 4 14.59 8.37 20.14
CA THR A 4 15.95 7.83 20.24
C THR A 4 16.02 6.30 20.32
N GLN A 5 14.94 5.64 20.75
CA GLN A 5 14.89 4.19 20.91
C GLN A 5 14.65 3.43 19.59
N LEU A 6 14.39 4.15 18.49
CA LEU A 6 14.15 3.60 17.14
C LEU A 6 15.34 3.84 16.17
N GLY A 7 16.57 3.98 16.68
CA GLY A 7 17.74 4.25 15.84
C GLY A 7 17.87 5.72 15.41
N ASN A 8 18.07 6.62 16.37
CA ASN A 8 18.27 8.06 16.12
C ASN A 8 19.70 8.38 15.70
N SER A 9 19.85 9.06 14.57
CA SER A 9 20.86 10.11 14.40
C SER A 9 20.13 11.43 14.10
N PRO A 10 20.37 12.52 14.85
CA PRO A 10 19.70 13.79 14.61
C PRO A 10 20.38 14.56 13.47
N GLY A 11 19.61 14.90 12.42
CA GLY A 11 19.97 15.92 11.43
C GLY A 11 19.66 15.56 9.97
N GLY A 12 18.68 16.23 9.37
CA GLY A 12 18.42 16.22 7.93
C GLY A 12 16.94 16.29 7.55
N SER A 13 16.66 16.43 6.25
CA SER A 13 15.33 16.27 5.61
C SER A 13 14.58 15.00 6.04
N ASP A 14 15.30 14.06 6.63
CA ASP A 14 14.85 12.81 7.22
C ASP A 14 13.94 13.01 8.44
N GLU A 15 14.02 14.12 9.19
CA GLU A 15 13.18 14.32 10.38
C GLU A 15 11.69 14.44 10.03
N VAL A 16 11.37 15.13 8.93
CA VAL A 16 9.98 15.28 8.45
C VAL A 16 9.45 13.94 7.93
N LEU A 17 10.27 13.20 7.18
CA LEU A 17 9.92 11.87 6.67
C LEU A 17 9.70 10.90 7.84
N ARG A 18 10.60 10.88 8.82
CA ARG A 18 10.51 10.05 10.03
C ARG A 18 9.28 10.40 10.86
N HIS A 19 8.97 11.68 11.02
CA HIS A 19 7.75 12.09 11.72
C HIS A 19 6.50 11.59 10.97
N PHE A 20 6.51 11.67 9.64
CA PHE A 20 5.43 11.15 8.82
C PHE A 20 5.29 9.63 8.95
N GLU A 21 6.38 8.86 8.88
CA GLU A 21 6.38 7.41 9.10
C GLU A 21 5.81 7.03 10.48
N LEU A 22 6.25 7.72 11.53
CA LEU A 22 5.71 7.53 12.88
C LEU A 22 4.22 7.83 12.91
N SER A 23 3.77 8.93 12.29
CA SER A 23 2.34 9.28 12.23
C SER A 23 1.52 8.20 11.54
N ILE A 24 2.00 7.62 10.44
CA ILE A 24 1.35 6.49 9.75
C ILE A 24 1.23 5.29 10.68
N LEU A 25 2.30 4.98 11.43
CA LEU A 25 2.35 3.86 12.36
C LEU A 25 1.63 4.10 13.70
N THR A 26 1.11 5.30 13.97
CA THR A 26 0.39 5.57 15.24
C THR A 26 -1.02 6.13 15.07
N GLU A 27 -1.36 6.73 13.93
CA GLU A 27 -2.65 7.42 13.72
C GLU A 27 -3.67 6.58 12.93
N GLY A 28 -3.28 5.43 12.40
CA GLY A 28 -4.13 4.57 11.59
C GLY A 28 -5.15 3.82 12.45
N ALA A 29 -6.28 4.48 12.78
CA ALA A 29 -7.38 4.05 13.64
C ALA A 29 -7.84 2.58 13.44
N GLY A 30 -7.04 1.61 13.88
CA GLY A 30 -7.23 0.17 13.67
C GLY A 30 -6.79 -0.37 12.30
N THR A 31 -6.37 0.47 11.34
CA THR A 31 -5.98 0.01 10.00
C THR A 31 -4.74 -0.87 10.03
N GLN A 32 -3.88 -0.69 11.02
CA GLN A 32 -2.67 -1.48 11.26
C GLN A 32 -2.94 -2.97 11.55
N ILE A 33 -4.17 -3.30 11.95
CA ILE A 33 -4.58 -4.67 12.26
C ILE A 33 -4.78 -5.49 10.97
N PHE A 34 -5.15 -4.83 9.86
CA PHE A 34 -5.44 -5.48 8.59
C PHE A 34 -4.51 -4.96 7.49
N SER A 35 -3.62 -5.84 6.99
CA SER A 35 -2.58 -5.48 6.02
C SER A 35 -3.12 -4.72 4.80
N THR A 36 -4.22 -5.19 4.20
CA THR A 36 -4.79 -4.62 2.98
C THR A 36 -5.37 -3.22 3.22
N THR A 37 -6.07 -3.03 4.34
CA THR A 37 -6.61 -1.72 4.74
C THR A 37 -5.50 -0.76 5.16
N PHE A 38 -4.45 -1.25 5.81
CA PHE A 38 -3.28 -0.44 6.15
C PHE A 38 -2.63 0.17 4.91
N VAL A 39 -2.40 -0.64 3.86
CA VAL A 39 -1.83 -0.15 2.59
C VAL A 39 -2.73 0.92 1.97
N GLN A 40 -4.03 0.67 1.88
CA GLN A 40 -4.99 1.61 1.30
C GLN A 40 -5.08 2.93 2.07
N TRP A 41 -5.11 2.90 3.40
CA TRP A 41 -5.13 4.10 4.23
C TRP A 41 -3.81 4.88 4.13
N THR A 42 -2.67 4.18 4.18
CA THR A 42 -1.34 4.79 4.05
C THR A 42 -1.17 5.48 2.70
N ALA A 43 -1.64 4.85 1.62
CA ALA A 43 -1.65 5.43 0.28
C ALA A 43 -2.41 6.77 0.25
N ARG A 44 -3.59 6.82 0.87
CA ARG A 44 -4.38 8.04 0.98
C ARG A 44 -3.64 9.14 1.75
N GLU A 45 -3.02 8.81 2.87
CA GLU A 45 -2.28 9.79 3.67
C GLU A 45 -1.01 10.28 2.97
N LEU A 46 -0.31 9.41 2.24
CA LEU A 46 0.81 9.77 1.37
C LEU A 46 0.38 10.77 0.30
N LEU A 47 -0.67 10.45 -0.45
CA LEU A 47 -1.19 11.32 -1.51
C LEU A 47 -1.63 12.69 -0.95
N ARG A 48 -2.26 12.71 0.22
CA ARG A 48 -2.80 13.94 0.82
C ARG A 48 -1.72 14.81 1.46
N ARG A 49 -0.77 14.22 2.19
CA ARG A 49 0.22 14.95 3.01
C ARG A 49 1.57 15.11 2.30
N ALA A 50 2.06 14.07 1.63
CA ALA A 50 3.41 14.03 1.05
C ALA A 50 3.46 14.33 -0.45
N ARG A 51 2.37 14.08 -1.19
CA ARG A 51 2.26 14.28 -2.66
C ARG A 51 3.46 13.68 -3.43
N PRO A 52 3.70 12.37 -3.33
CA PRO A 52 4.85 11.74 -3.97
C PRO A 52 4.73 11.77 -5.51
N ASP A 53 5.88 11.85 -6.19
CA ASP A 53 5.96 11.68 -7.65
C ASP A 53 5.70 10.24 -8.09
N THR A 54 5.94 9.28 -7.20
CA THR A 54 5.72 7.85 -7.44
C THR A 54 5.19 7.17 -6.18
N LEU A 55 4.07 6.49 -6.31
CA LEU A 55 3.40 5.72 -5.27
C LEU A 55 3.37 4.24 -5.67
N VAL A 56 3.95 3.39 -4.83
CA VAL A 56 4.05 1.95 -5.04
C VAL A 56 3.31 1.25 -3.91
N LEU A 57 2.27 0.49 -4.24
CA LEU A 57 1.45 -0.25 -3.28
C LEU A 57 1.59 -1.76 -3.49
N ARG A 58 2.08 -2.44 -2.46
CA ARG A 58 2.14 -3.90 -2.42
C ARG A 58 1.15 -4.42 -1.40
N TYR A 59 0.16 -5.17 -1.86
CA TYR A 59 -0.81 -5.82 -1.00
C TYR A 59 -0.37 -7.26 -0.71
N ALA A 60 -0.20 -7.59 0.56
CA ALA A 60 0.11 -8.94 1.02
C ALA A 60 -1.14 -9.63 1.59
N PRO A 61 -1.24 -10.97 1.54
CA PRO A 61 -2.35 -11.70 2.12
C PRO A 61 -2.58 -11.35 3.59
N ARG A 62 -3.82 -11.02 3.94
CA ARG A 62 -4.29 -10.86 5.32
C ARG A 62 -4.52 -12.22 5.96
N GLN A 63 -4.58 -12.21 7.28
CA GLN A 63 -4.96 -13.36 8.08
C GLN A 63 -6.46 -13.65 7.88
N ALA A 64 -6.82 -14.92 7.75
CA ALA A 64 -8.21 -15.35 7.71
C ALA A 64 -8.91 -14.94 9.02
N GLU A 65 -10.16 -14.50 8.91
CA GLU A 65 -10.95 -14.17 10.10
C GLU A 65 -11.24 -15.45 10.89
N ARG A 66 -10.84 -15.47 12.16
CA ARG A 66 -11.15 -16.58 13.06
C ARG A 66 -12.44 -16.27 13.83
N PRO A 67 -13.41 -17.19 13.86
CA PRO A 67 -14.57 -17.03 14.73
C PRO A 67 -14.13 -16.98 16.20
N MET A 68 -14.89 -16.25 17.03
CA MET A 68 -14.56 -16.00 18.44
C MET A 68 -14.27 -17.30 19.24
N ASN A 69 -14.97 -18.39 18.92
CA ASN A 69 -14.78 -19.67 19.60
C ASN A 69 -13.36 -20.25 19.39
N GLU A 70 -12.74 -20.00 18.23
CA GLU A 70 -11.39 -20.46 17.91
C GLU A 70 -10.30 -19.57 18.51
N LEU A 71 -10.60 -18.31 18.81
CA LEU A 71 -9.68 -17.41 19.50
C LEU A 71 -9.53 -17.76 20.99
N ILE A 72 -10.54 -18.43 21.58
CA ILE A 72 -10.57 -18.81 23.00
C ILE A 72 -9.97 -20.22 23.22
N SER A 73 -9.97 -21.06 22.19
CA SER A 73 -9.26 -22.34 22.22
C SER A 73 -7.75 -22.12 22.24
N VAL A 74 -7.07 -22.64 23.26
CA VAL A 74 -5.61 -22.53 23.52
C VAL A 74 -4.78 -23.39 22.55
N GLU A 75 -5.33 -23.74 21.39
CA GLU A 75 -4.58 -24.44 20.37
C GLU A 75 -3.81 -23.40 19.55
N ASP A 76 -2.48 -23.49 19.56
CA ASP A 76 -1.55 -22.76 18.69
C ASP A 76 -1.77 -23.19 17.23
N ALA A 77 -2.96 -22.92 16.70
CA ALA A 77 -3.28 -23.15 15.31
C ALA A 77 -2.49 -22.16 14.46
N GLU A 78 -1.71 -22.68 13.52
CA GLU A 78 -1.04 -21.85 12.51
C GLU A 78 -2.08 -20.94 11.86
N GLN A 79 -1.73 -19.66 11.79
CA GLN A 79 -2.66 -18.65 11.34
C GLN A 79 -2.81 -18.73 9.82
N GLU A 80 -3.96 -19.22 9.37
CA GLU A 80 -4.26 -19.35 7.95
C GLU A 80 -4.35 -17.96 7.30
N LEU A 81 -3.75 -17.83 6.12
CA LEU A 81 -3.85 -16.62 5.30
C LEU A 81 -5.06 -16.74 4.37
N ASP A 82 -5.68 -15.61 4.03
CA ASP A 82 -6.74 -15.53 3.03
C ASP A 82 -6.28 -14.76 1.78
N PRO A 83 -5.49 -15.37 0.87
CA PRO A 83 -5.05 -14.69 -0.36
C PRO A 83 -6.19 -14.27 -1.27
N ARG A 84 -7.33 -14.99 -1.25
CA ARG A 84 -8.46 -14.73 -2.15
C ARG A 84 -9.24 -13.49 -1.71
N GLY A 85 -9.62 -13.40 -0.44
CA GLY A 85 -10.25 -12.19 0.09
C GLY A 85 -9.29 -11.00 0.03
N SER A 86 -7.99 -11.22 0.28
CA SER A 86 -6.98 -10.17 0.17
C SER A 86 -6.82 -9.61 -1.24
N LEU A 87 -6.98 -10.44 -2.28
CA LEU A 87 -6.97 -9.99 -3.66
C LEU A 87 -8.14 -9.05 -3.94
N VAL A 88 -9.35 -9.38 -3.46
CA VAL A 88 -10.53 -8.51 -3.58
C VAL A 88 -10.29 -7.19 -2.87
N ASP A 89 -9.76 -7.22 -1.65
CA ASP A 89 -9.40 -5.99 -0.92
C ASP A 89 -8.35 -5.16 -1.67
N ALA A 90 -7.35 -5.80 -2.28
CA ALA A 90 -6.30 -5.14 -3.04
C ALA A 90 -6.84 -4.46 -4.30
N GLU A 91 -7.73 -5.12 -5.04
CA GLU A 91 -8.41 -4.55 -6.20
C GLU A 91 -9.25 -3.32 -5.81
N MET A 92 -10.05 -3.45 -4.76
CA MET A 92 -10.84 -2.34 -4.23
C MET A 92 -9.96 -1.20 -3.70
N GLY A 93 -8.88 -1.53 -2.97
CA GLY A 93 -7.93 -0.58 -2.43
C GLY A 93 -7.19 0.20 -3.52
N ALA A 94 -6.76 -0.49 -4.59
CA ALA A 94 -6.15 0.14 -5.75
C ALA A 94 -7.15 1.06 -6.47
N TYR A 95 -8.40 0.61 -6.66
CA TYR A 95 -9.46 1.41 -7.27
C TYR A 95 -9.77 2.69 -6.48
N TYR A 96 -9.95 2.58 -5.16
CA TYR A 96 -10.17 3.76 -4.32
C TYR A 96 -8.96 4.69 -4.27
N THR A 97 -7.75 4.15 -4.28
CA THR A 97 -6.54 4.96 -4.35
C THR A 97 -6.50 5.77 -5.65
N TRP A 98 -6.82 5.13 -6.77
CA TRP A 98 -6.94 5.81 -8.06
C TRP A 98 -8.00 6.92 -8.03
N ILE A 99 -9.20 6.68 -7.48
CA ILE A 99 -10.21 7.74 -7.32
C ILE A 99 -9.68 8.92 -6.49
N ASN A 100 -8.95 8.65 -5.40
CA ASN A 100 -8.36 9.71 -4.58
C ASN A 100 -7.27 10.48 -5.33
N LEU A 101 -6.46 9.78 -6.14
CA LEU A 101 -5.47 10.41 -6.99
C LEU A 101 -6.13 11.40 -7.96
N ASN A 102 -7.21 11.00 -8.65
CA ASN A 102 -7.97 11.84 -9.60
C ASN A 102 -8.73 13.02 -8.95
N ARG A 103 -8.56 13.25 -7.64
CA ARG A 103 -9.18 14.38 -6.91
C ARG A 103 -8.14 15.40 -6.46
N LEU A 104 -6.85 15.15 -6.70
CA LEU A 104 -5.76 15.96 -6.20
C LEU A 104 -5.18 16.83 -7.31
N GLN A 105 -4.82 18.07 -6.98
CA GLN A 105 -4.10 18.93 -7.91
C GLN A 105 -2.69 18.36 -8.16
N GLY A 106 -2.29 18.24 -9.43
CA GLY A 106 -1.00 17.66 -9.82
C GLY A 106 -1.02 16.14 -9.98
N GLU A 107 -2.20 15.51 -9.97
CA GLU A 107 -2.39 14.08 -10.27
C GLU A 107 -1.72 13.64 -11.59
N GLU A 108 -1.65 14.56 -12.56
CA GLU A 108 -1.07 14.31 -13.87
C GLU A 108 0.42 13.97 -13.83
N ASN A 109 1.14 14.31 -12.77
CA ASN A 109 2.57 14.00 -12.64
C ASN A 109 2.87 12.77 -11.78
N CYS A 110 1.87 12.27 -11.04
CA CYS A 110 2.04 11.16 -10.12
C CYS A 110 1.97 9.82 -10.85
N ARG A 111 2.93 8.94 -10.55
CA ARG A 111 2.96 7.56 -11.00
C ARG A 111 2.40 6.66 -9.90
N PHE A 112 1.44 5.83 -10.22
CA PHE A 112 0.80 4.92 -9.27
C PHE A 112 0.92 3.49 -9.76
N ILE A 113 1.48 2.61 -8.93
CA ILE A 113 1.64 1.18 -9.20
C ILE A 113 1.02 0.41 -8.05
N ALA A 114 0.20 -0.59 -8.34
CA ALA A 114 -0.34 -1.48 -7.32
C ALA A 114 -0.42 -2.94 -7.79
N TRP A 115 -0.12 -3.88 -6.90
CA TRP A 115 -0.29 -5.32 -7.13
C TRP A 115 -0.54 -6.06 -5.82
N HIS A 116 -1.10 -7.27 -5.94
CA HIS A 116 -1.22 -8.22 -4.85
C HIS A 116 -0.15 -9.32 -5.00
N GLU A 117 0.52 -9.71 -3.91
CA GLU A 117 1.63 -10.66 -3.95
C GLU A 117 1.25 -12.04 -4.49
N SER A 118 0.02 -12.49 -4.23
CA SER A 118 -0.50 -13.77 -4.77
C SER A 118 -1.22 -13.60 -6.11
N GLY A 119 -1.29 -12.38 -6.64
CA GLY A 119 -1.92 -12.07 -7.93
C GLY A 119 -0.94 -12.17 -9.09
N THR A 120 -1.48 -12.28 -10.30
CA THR A 120 -0.71 -12.26 -11.56
C THR A 120 -0.87 -10.95 -12.33
N THR A 121 -1.60 -9.99 -11.75
CA THR A 121 -1.94 -8.72 -12.36
C THR A 121 -1.40 -7.57 -11.52
N ALA A 122 -0.99 -6.51 -12.21
CA ALA A 122 -0.63 -5.24 -11.61
C ALA A 122 -1.32 -4.12 -12.38
N ILE A 123 -1.63 -3.03 -11.70
CA ILE A 123 -2.12 -1.80 -12.31
C ILE A 123 -1.02 -0.74 -12.28
N VAL A 124 -0.85 -0.04 -13.39
CA VAL A 124 0.04 1.10 -13.51
C VAL A 124 -0.75 2.27 -14.08
N VAL A 125 -0.67 3.41 -13.41
CA VAL A 125 -1.18 4.69 -13.87
C VAL A 125 0.01 5.65 -13.91
N SER A 126 0.29 6.20 -15.09
CA SER A 126 1.41 7.13 -15.29
C SER A 126 1.04 8.15 -16.37
N PRO A 127 1.56 9.38 -16.31
CA PRO A 127 1.49 10.34 -17.43
C PRO A 127 2.05 9.79 -18.75
N THR A 128 3.02 8.88 -18.69
CA THR A 128 3.72 8.38 -19.88
C THR A 128 3.00 7.22 -20.58
N LEU A 129 1.98 6.64 -19.94
CA LEU A 129 1.29 5.47 -20.44
C LEU A 129 -0.11 5.79 -20.97
N ALA A 130 -0.51 5.11 -22.03
CA ALA A 130 -1.85 5.23 -22.59
C ALA A 130 -2.90 4.66 -21.63
N LYS A 131 -3.92 5.46 -21.32
CA LYS A 131 -5.04 5.09 -20.46
C LYS A 131 -5.83 3.91 -21.06
N GLY A 132 -6.32 3.01 -20.22
CA GLY A 132 -7.19 1.90 -20.64
C GLY A 132 -6.46 0.80 -21.44
N THR A 133 -5.13 0.77 -21.40
CA THR A 133 -4.32 -0.26 -22.07
C THR A 133 -4.14 -1.46 -21.16
N VAL A 134 -4.24 -2.66 -21.73
CA VAL A 134 -3.94 -3.93 -21.05
C VAL A 134 -2.73 -4.56 -21.74
N SER A 135 -1.72 -4.94 -20.95
CA SER A 135 -0.57 -5.72 -21.42
C SER A 135 -0.71 -7.16 -20.95
N THR A 136 -0.40 -8.11 -21.81
CA THR A 136 -0.32 -9.55 -21.48
C THR A 136 1.12 -10.03 -21.28
N GLN A 137 2.10 -9.11 -21.34
CA GLN A 137 3.50 -9.43 -21.19
C GLN A 137 3.84 -9.72 -19.71
N SER A 138 4.58 -10.80 -19.46
CA SER A 138 5.18 -11.06 -18.15
C SER A 138 6.21 -9.99 -17.81
N CYS A 139 6.14 -9.44 -16.60
CA CYS A 139 7.02 -8.39 -16.11
C CYS A 139 7.26 -8.53 -14.61
N ASP A 140 8.36 -7.98 -14.14
CA ASP A 140 8.65 -7.78 -12.72
C ASP A 140 8.39 -6.31 -12.31
N VAL A 141 8.54 -6.03 -11.01
CA VAL A 141 8.31 -4.69 -10.46
C VAL A 141 9.29 -3.66 -11.04
N GLU A 142 10.52 -4.06 -11.33
CA GLU A 142 11.52 -3.18 -11.94
C GLU A 142 11.08 -2.75 -13.35
N GLN A 143 10.60 -3.69 -14.14
CA GLN A 143 10.08 -3.44 -15.48
C GLN A 143 8.84 -2.54 -15.45
N LEU A 144 7.93 -2.73 -14.49
CA LEU A 144 6.77 -1.85 -14.28
C LEU A 144 7.19 -0.41 -13.94
N LEU A 145 8.19 -0.25 -13.06
CA LEU A 145 8.74 1.06 -12.73
C LEU A 145 9.36 1.74 -13.95
N ARG A 146 10.16 1.01 -14.73
CA ARG A 146 10.74 1.52 -15.99
C ARG A 146 9.66 1.99 -16.96
N TRP A 147 8.61 1.20 -17.19
CA TRP A 147 7.48 1.61 -18.04
C TRP A 147 6.79 2.88 -17.53
N SER A 148 6.66 3.04 -16.21
CA SER A 148 6.03 4.23 -15.62
C SER A 148 6.88 5.49 -15.77
N LEU A 149 8.21 5.37 -15.89
CA LEU A 149 9.13 6.50 -15.95
C LEU A 149 9.25 7.10 -17.36
N GLY A 150 9.00 6.31 -18.40
CA GLY A 150 9.18 6.70 -19.81
C GLY A 150 10.50 6.22 -20.36
#